data_AF-A0A357FL65-F1
#
_entry.id   AF-A0A357FL65-F1
#
_cell.length_a   1.000
_cell.length_b   1.000
_cell.length_c   1.000
_cell.angle_alpha   90.00
_cell.angle_beta   90.00
_cell.angle_gamma   90.00
#
_symmetry.space_group_name_H-M   'P 1'
#
loop_
_entity.id
_entity.type
_entity.pdbx_description
1 polymer ?
#
loop_
_entity_poly.entity_id
_entity_poly.type
_entity_poly.pdbx_seq_one_letter_code
_entity_poly.pdbx_strand_id
1 'polypeptide(L)'
;MPTRAYYPRKLSIKLVVFGQCHSYMDEAFFNRDDEDRNIYHPTRFARGPWGPKTLHGRVLSGLVAFEVETNWLSDKETDNFQAARITVDLFRPPPMSPLIVTSEIIRSGRRLKVVDVNIASTIEGRGVVDIARGSVVMLKKSESPEGEIWAPPAWDIQAPREDLPPPKAVKKGPDSAAALPIWETVNVQDDTGEPYGESNPQHMRLGIRHAWIRETYSLISGLLPSQLVRIAQVADFANPFTNSGSEGLNYINADITLYLHRIPVGSWIGTETSYHGSDQGVSVGTMSLYDRCGRVGTSTVCGLAQIHP
;
A
#
# COMPACT_ATOMS: atom_id res chain seq x y z
N MET A 1 -30.20 33.34 1.37
CA MET A 1 -29.82 32.24 0.46
C MET A 1 -29.74 30.97 1.30
N PRO A 2 -30.50 29.90 1.03
CA PRO A 2 -30.55 28.77 1.96
C PRO A 2 -29.36 27.83 1.74
N THR A 3 -28.73 27.48 2.85
CA THR A 3 -27.74 26.43 3.06
C THR A 3 -28.25 25.08 2.56
N ARG A 4 -27.62 24.51 1.52
CA ARG A 4 -27.86 23.13 1.09
C ARG A 4 -27.17 22.18 2.07
N ALA A 5 -27.97 21.46 2.86
CA ALA A 5 -27.53 20.30 3.61
C ALA A 5 -26.93 19.25 2.65
N TYR A 6 -25.69 18.86 2.88
CA TYR A 6 -24.98 17.85 2.10
C TYR A 6 -25.32 16.49 2.71
N TYR A 7 -26.16 15.71 2.03
CA TYR A 7 -26.43 14.32 2.43
C TYR A 7 -25.25 13.42 2.03
N PRO A 8 -24.81 12.46 2.87
CA PRO A 8 -23.79 11.50 2.50
C PRO A 8 -24.29 10.64 1.32
N ARG A 9 -23.50 10.57 0.25
CA ARG A 9 -23.80 9.74 -0.93
C ARG A 9 -23.67 8.26 -0.54
N LYS A 10 -24.72 7.47 -0.78
CA LYS A 10 -24.60 6.00 -0.85
C LYS A 10 -23.68 5.68 -2.03
N LEU A 11 -22.45 5.26 -1.74
CA LEU A 11 -21.56 4.66 -2.74
C LEU A 11 -22.25 3.43 -3.33
N SER A 12 -22.56 3.47 -4.62
CA SER A 12 -22.91 2.28 -5.38
C SER A 12 -21.64 1.70 -5.98
N ILE A 13 -20.82 1.08 -5.13
CA ILE A 13 -19.73 0.22 -5.58
C ILE A 13 -20.39 -0.92 -6.35
N LYS A 14 -20.16 -1.02 -7.66
CA LYS A 14 -20.48 -2.24 -8.41
C LYS A 14 -19.63 -3.37 -7.82
N LEU A 15 -20.20 -4.14 -6.91
CA LEU A 15 -19.64 -5.39 -6.42
C LEU A 15 -19.39 -6.31 -7.62
N VAL A 16 -18.13 -6.52 -7.97
CA VAL A 16 -17.74 -7.77 -8.64
C VAL A 16 -17.65 -8.81 -7.53
N VAL A 17 -18.69 -9.64 -7.42
CA VAL A 17 -18.81 -10.66 -6.38
C VAL A 17 -17.79 -11.77 -6.62
N PHE A 18 -16.62 -11.67 -5.98
CA PHE A 18 -15.70 -12.80 -5.82
C PHE A 18 -16.07 -13.57 -4.54
N GLY A 19 -17.08 -14.44 -4.62
CA GLY A 19 -17.56 -15.22 -3.48
C GLY A 19 -16.44 -15.98 -2.77
N GLN A 20 -16.49 -15.97 -1.43
CA GLN A 20 -15.60 -16.62 -0.45
C GLN A 20 -14.36 -15.87 0.07
N CYS A 21 -13.74 -14.94 -0.67
CA CYS A 21 -12.63 -14.14 -0.08
C CYS A 21 -13.12 -13.02 0.88
N HIS A 22 -14.44 -12.87 1.01
CA HIS A 22 -15.11 -11.75 1.69
C HIS A 22 -15.40 -11.99 3.19
N SER A 23 -15.34 -13.23 3.69
CA SER A 23 -15.78 -13.55 5.06
C SER A 23 -14.70 -13.36 6.14
N TYR A 24 -13.59 -12.69 5.85
CA TYR A 24 -12.40 -12.68 6.73
C TYR A 24 -11.86 -11.29 7.10
N MET A 25 -12.43 -10.20 6.57
CA MET A 25 -11.97 -8.83 6.85
C MET A 25 -12.84 -8.14 7.91
N ASP A 26 -12.97 -8.78 9.09
CA ASP A 26 -13.66 -8.18 10.24
C ASP A 26 -12.82 -7.10 10.92
N GLU A 27 -11.50 -7.20 10.78
CA GLU A 27 -10.54 -6.30 11.41
C GLU A 27 -10.00 -5.26 10.42
N ALA A 28 -9.63 -4.08 10.94
CA ALA A 28 -9.16 -2.98 10.13
C ALA A 28 -7.98 -2.21 10.74
N PHE A 29 -7.23 -1.48 9.91
CA PHE A 29 -6.14 -0.62 10.36
C PHE A 29 -6.62 0.68 10.99
N PHE A 30 -7.73 1.24 10.49
CA PHE A 30 -8.32 2.47 11.03
C PHE A 30 -9.83 2.33 11.26
N ASN A 31 -10.31 3.01 12.29
CA ASN A 31 -11.70 3.44 12.37
C ASN A 31 -11.77 4.88 11.88
N ARG A 32 -12.74 5.20 11.02
CA ARG A 32 -13.03 6.59 10.69
C ARG A 32 -13.77 7.22 11.86
N ASP A 33 -13.47 8.48 12.17
CA ASP A 33 -14.20 9.23 13.18
C ASP A 33 -15.66 9.46 12.75
N ASP A 34 -16.58 9.43 13.73
CA ASP A 34 -18.02 9.55 13.49
C ASP A 34 -18.46 11.00 13.24
N GLU A 35 -17.74 11.99 13.78
CA GLU A 35 -18.09 13.41 13.72
C GLU A 35 -17.27 14.15 12.64
N ASP A 36 -16.00 13.79 12.46
CA ASP A 36 -15.12 14.37 11.44
C ASP A 36 -14.61 13.33 10.45
N ARG A 37 -15.12 13.41 9.23
CA ARG A 37 -14.78 12.52 8.12
C ARG A 37 -13.29 12.51 7.75
N ASN A 38 -12.52 13.50 8.18
CA ASN A 38 -11.09 13.65 7.92
C ASN A 38 -10.21 13.01 9.00
N ILE A 39 -10.80 12.54 10.11
CA ILE A 39 -10.06 11.95 11.22
C ILE A 39 -10.13 10.42 11.13
N TYR A 40 -8.97 9.79 11.26
CA TYR A 40 -8.80 8.34 11.22
C TYR A 40 -8.07 7.85 12.47
N HIS A 41 -8.73 7.02 13.26
CA HIS A 41 -8.23 6.46 14.51
C HIS A 41 -7.52 5.14 14.26
N PRO A 42 -6.19 5.02 14.52
CA PRO A 42 -5.49 3.77 14.30
C PRO A 42 -5.96 2.70 15.29
N THR A 43 -6.15 1.48 14.80
CA THR A 43 -6.33 0.31 15.66
C THR A 43 -4.97 -0.27 16.04
N ARG A 44 -4.97 -1.21 17.00
CA ARG A 44 -3.74 -1.96 17.39
C ARG A 44 -3.04 -2.65 16.22
N PHE A 45 -3.75 -2.93 15.12
CA PHE A 45 -3.22 -3.64 13.96
C PHE A 45 -2.41 -2.74 13.01
N ALA A 46 -2.54 -1.43 13.14
CA ALA A 46 -1.79 -0.47 12.32
C ALA A 46 -0.33 -0.28 12.80
N ARG A 47 0.04 -0.82 13.97
CA ARG A 47 1.36 -0.70 14.59
C ARG A 47 2.47 -1.28 13.70
N GLY A 48 3.43 -0.43 13.34
CA GLY A 48 4.60 -0.73 12.51
C GLY A 48 5.73 -1.48 13.21
N PRO A 49 6.78 -1.84 12.45
CA PRO A 49 7.93 -2.62 12.96
C PRO A 49 8.93 -1.77 13.74
N TRP A 50 8.88 -0.44 13.61
CA TRP A 50 9.87 0.50 14.14
C TRP A 50 9.70 0.87 15.61
N GLY A 51 8.60 0.43 16.23
CA GLY A 51 8.36 0.67 17.64
C GLY A 51 6.88 0.54 18.02
N PRO A 52 6.58 0.42 19.33
CA PRO A 52 5.22 0.20 19.80
C PRO A 52 4.29 1.41 19.59
N LYS A 53 4.87 2.60 19.33
CA LYS A 53 4.16 3.87 19.20
C LYS A 53 4.08 4.37 17.76
N THR A 54 4.51 3.58 16.78
CA THR A 54 4.55 3.99 15.37
C THR A 54 3.65 3.13 14.49
N LEU A 55 3.06 3.71 13.45
CA LEU A 55 2.30 2.99 12.41
C LEU A 55 3.22 2.38 11.34
N HIS A 56 2.69 1.44 10.55
CA HIS A 56 3.31 1.02 9.30
C HIS A 56 3.25 2.14 8.23
N GLY A 57 4.30 2.31 7.42
CA GLY A 57 4.26 3.20 6.26
C GLY A 57 3.14 2.83 5.27
N ARG A 58 2.94 1.53 5.04
CA ARG A 58 1.89 0.99 4.16
C ARG A 58 0.48 1.46 4.44
N VAL A 59 0.14 1.75 5.71
CA VAL A 59 -1.21 2.19 6.04
C VAL A 59 -1.41 3.66 5.66
N LEU A 60 -0.34 4.46 5.60
CA LEU A 60 -0.38 5.83 5.08
C LEU A 60 -0.53 5.86 3.56
N SER A 61 0.21 5.01 2.83
CA SER A 61 0.03 4.90 1.38
C SER A 61 -1.36 4.41 1.01
N GLY A 62 -1.90 3.45 1.77
CA GLY A 62 -3.30 3.05 1.70
C GLY A 62 -4.27 4.23 1.92
N LEU A 63 -4.05 5.05 2.96
CA LEU A 63 -4.89 6.23 3.23
C LEU A 63 -4.86 7.27 2.11
N VAL A 64 -3.69 7.56 1.54
CA VAL A 64 -3.57 8.47 0.38
C VAL A 64 -4.38 7.95 -0.80
N ALA A 65 -4.26 6.66 -1.13
CA ALA A 65 -5.04 6.03 -2.19
C ALA A 65 -6.55 6.09 -1.92
N PHE A 66 -6.95 5.74 -0.69
CA PHE A 66 -8.35 5.75 -0.26
C PHE A 66 -8.98 7.14 -0.33
N GLU A 67 -8.26 8.17 0.13
CA GLU A 67 -8.71 9.55 0.15
C GLU A 67 -8.96 10.08 -1.27
N VAL A 68 -8.05 9.79 -2.21
CA VAL A 68 -8.20 10.20 -3.62
C VAL A 68 -9.35 9.48 -4.31
N GLU A 69 -9.46 8.17 -4.15
CA GLU A 69 -10.52 7.39 -4.78
C GLU A 69 -11.91 7.75 -4.25
N THR A 70 -12.02 8.00 -2.94
CA THR A 70 -13.31 8.25 -2.29
C THR A 70 -13.82 9.67 -2.50
N ASN A 71 -12.94 10.67 -2.49
CA ASN A 71 -13.35 12.07 -2.43
C ASN A 71 -13.11 12.85 -3.73
N TRP A 72 -12.28 12.36 -4.65
CA TRP A 72 -11.79 13.17 -5.77
C TRP A 72 -12.03 12.60 -7.16
N LEU A 73 -12.83 11.53 -7.28
CA LEU A 73 -13.36 11.06 -8.56
C LEU A 73 -14.89 11.11 -8.53
N SER A 74 -15.50 11.83 -9.48
CA SER A 74 -16.93 11.67 -9.75
C SER A 74 -17.21 10.32 -10.40
N ASP A 75 -18.45 9.83 -10.33
CA ASP A 75 -18.84 8.55 -10.94
C ASP A 75 -18.42 8.44 -12.43
N LYS A 76 -18.51 9.56 -13.18
CA LYS A 76 -18.05 9.62 -14.57
C LYS A 76 -16.53 9.58 -14.71
N GLU A 77 -15.79 10.14 -13.75
CA GLU A 77 -14.33 10.12 -13.77
C GLU A 77 -13.77 8.77 -13.32
N THR A 78 -14.44 8.04 -12.41
CA THR A 78 -14.01 6.72 -11.93
C THR A 78 -13.76 5.73 -13.06
N ASP A 79 -14.62 5.72 -14.07
CA ASP A 79 -14.46 4.84 -15.23
C ASP A 79 -13.39 5.35 -16.21
N ASN A 80 -13.17 6.67 -16.27
CA ASN A 80 -12.35 7.32 -17.30
C ASN A 80 -10.92 7.65 -16.87
N PHE A 81 -10.65 7.82 -15.58
CA PHE A 81 -9.33 8.10 -15.03
C PHE A 81 -8.81 6.88 -14.27
N GLN A 82 -7.48 6.77 -14.18
CA GLN A 82 -6.82 5.86 -13.26
C GLN A 82 -5.68 6.59 -12.56
N ALA A 83 -5.41 6.23 -11.31
CA ALA A 83 -4.17 6.63 -10.65
C ALA A 83 -2.99 5.99 -11.38
N ALA A 84 -2.09 6.84 -11.88
CA ALA A 84 -0.88 6.44 -12.60
C ALA A 84 0.39 6.62 -11.76
N ARG A 85 0.36 7.54 -10.78
CA ARG A 85 1.43 7.72 -9.80
C ARG A 85 0.85 8.07 -8.44
N ILE A 86 1.37 7.46 -7.39
CA ILE A 86 1.19 7.87 -5.99
C ILE A 86 2.58 7.98 -5.39
N THR A 87 2.96 9.17 -4.94
CA THR A 87 4.16 9.37 -4.10
C THR A 87 3.71 9.77 -2.71
N VAL A 88 4.26 9.14 -1.69
CA VAL A 88 4.01 9.48 -0.29
C VAL A 88 5.34 9.79 0.38
N ASP A 89 5.57 11.07 0.66
CA ASP A 89 6.73 11.53 1.43
C ASP A 89 6.47 11.30 2.92
N LEU A 90 7.38 10.61 3.60
CA LEU A 90 7.28 10.21 5.01
C LEU A 90 8.20 11.09 5.87
N PHE A 91 7.72 12.27 6.24
CA PHE A 91 8.53 13.26 6.96
C PHE A 91 8.90 12.82 8.38
N ARG A 92 8.03 12.04 9.02
CA ARG A 92 8.13 11.69 10.44
C ARG A 92 7.63 10.26 10.68
N PRO A 93 8.14 9.57 11.72
CA PRO A 93 7.53 8.34 12.19
C PRO A 93 6.05 8.57 12.52
N PRO A 94 5.12 7.87 11.86
CA PRO A 94 3.71 8.10 12.07
C PRO A 94 3.27 7.61 13.43
N PRO A 95 2.64 8.44 14.28
CA PRO A 95 2.29 8.07 15.64
C PRO A 95 1.07 7.14 15.70
N MET A 96 0.99 6.31 16.73
CA MET A 96 -0.22 5.57 17.14
C MET A 96 -1.26 6.53 17.78
N SER A 97 -1.63 7.60 17.08
CA SER A 97 -2.64 8.60 17.47
C SER A 97 -3.52 8.94 16.26
N PRO A 98 -4.69 9.59 16.47
CA PRO A 98 -5.57 9.94 15.38
C PRO A 98 -4.84 10.75 14.30
N LEU A 99 -5.06 10.37 13.04
CA LEU A 99 -4.53 11.06 11.88
C LEU A 99 -5.58 12.00 11.31
N ILE A 100 -5.18 13.21 10.97
CA ILE A 100 -5.99 14.24 10.30
C ILE A 100 -5.58 14.23 8.84
N VAL A 101 -6.47 13.82 7.95
CA VAL A 101 -6.21 13.72 6.51
C VAL A 101 -6.98 14.81 5.79
N THR A 102 -6.24 15.66 5.09
CA THR A 102 -6.82 16.72 4.25
C THR A 102 -6.29 16.58 2.83
N SER A 103 -7.04 17.09 1.86
CA SER A 103 -6.73 16.84 0.46
C SER A 103 -7.21 18.00 -0.41
N GLU A 104 -6.51 18.26 -1.51
CA GLU A 104 -6.83 19.34 -2.44
C GLU A 104 -6.52 18.98 -3.89
N ILE A 105 -7.31 19.51 -4.82
CA ILE A 105 -7.03 19.40 -6.25
C ILE A 105 -6.00 20.47 -6.62
N ILE A 106 -4.79 20.03 -6.96
CA ILE A 106 -3.75 20.90 -7.51
C ILE A 106 -4.04 21.19 -8.99
N ARG A 107 -4.56 20.19 -9.72
CA ARG A 107 -4.91 20.33 -11.14
C ARG A 107 -6.08 19.44 -11.50
N SER A 108 -7.09 19.99 -12.18
CA SER A 108 -8.16 19.20 -12.81
C SER A 108 -8.33 19.57 -14.28
N GLY A 109 -7.89 18.69 -15.18
CA GLY A 109 -7.91 18.90 -16.63
C GLY A 109 -8.51 17.72 -17.38
N ARG A 110 -8.68 17.88 -18.70
CA ARG A 110 -9.34 16.88 -19.55
C ARG A 110 -8.63 15.52 -19.60
N ARG A 111 -7.30 15.50 -19.45
CA ARG A 111 -6.46 14.29 -19.57
C ARG A 111 -5.71 13.92 -18.30
N LEU A 112 -5.63 14.83 -17.34
CA LEU A 112 -4.80 14.68 -16.15
C LEU A 112 -5.47 15.40 -14.97
N LYS A 113 -5.39 14.76 -13.81
CA LYS A 113 -5.82 15.31 -12.53
C LYS A 113 -4.74 15.03 -11.50
N VAL A 114 -4.42 16.03 -10.68
CA VAL A 114 -3.44 15.93 -9.59
C VAL A 114 -4.12 16.33 -8.31
N VAL A 115 -4.00 15.46 -7.31
CA VAL A 115 -4.53 15.66 -5.96
C VAL A 115 -3.39 15.51 -4.99
N ASP A 116 -3.25 16.47 -4.09
CA ASP A 116 -2.36 16.37 -2.95
C ASP A 116 -3.17 15.99 -1.71
N VAL A 117 -2.57 15.17 -0.86
CA VAL A 117 -3.13 14.69 0.39
C VAL A 117 -2.13 14.97 1.51
N ASN A 118 -2.51 15.76 2.50
CA ASN A 118 -1.70 15.95 3.71
C ASN A 118 -2.22 15.05 4.82
N ILE A 119 -1.29 14.37 5.52
CA ILE A 119 -1.59 13.57 6.71
C ILE A 119 -0.86 14.22 7.87
N ALA A 120 -1.62 14.70 8.86
CA ALA A 120 -1.11 15.31 10.08
C ALA A 120 -1.56 14.52 11.31
N SER A 121 -0.97 14.81 12.46
CA SER A 121 -1.45 14.33 13.76
C SER A 121 -1.15 15.35 14.85
N THR A 122 -1.92 15.31 15.93
CA THR A 122 -1.69 16.15 17.11
C THR A 122 -0.66 15.49 18.02
N ILE A 123 0.46 16.17 18.24
CA ILE A 123 1.53 15.74 19.12
C ILE A 123 1.54 16.61 20.38
N GLU A 124 1.56 15.96 21.54
CA GLU A 124 1.63 16.63 22.84
C GLU A 124 2.81 17.63 22.89
N GLY A 125 2.52 18.86 23.31
CA GLY A 125 3.50 19.95 23.40
C GLY A 125 3.95 20.56 22.07
N ARG A 126 3.52 20.04 20.91
CA ARG A 126 3.83 20.60 19.58
C ARG A 126 2.60 21.01 18.77
N GLY A 127 1.42 20.55 19.15
CA GLY A 127 0.19 20.79 18.40
C GLY A 127 0.10 19.91 17.16
N VAL A 128 -0.60 20.39 16.13
CA VAL A 128 -0.75 19.65 14.86
C VAL A 128 0.55 19.73 14.07
N VAL A 129 1.07 18.57 13.67
CA VAL A 129 2.28 18.46 12.84
C VAL A 129 2.02 17.55 11.64
N ASP A 130 2.60 17.90 10.50
CA ASP A 130 2.54 17.05 9.31
C ASP A 130 3.37 15.78 9.51
N ILE A 131 2.81 14.64 9.14
CA ILE A 131 3.44 13.33 9.25
C ILE A 131 3.91 12.84 7.88
N ALA A 132 3.04 12.99 6.88
CA ALA A 132 3.31 12.57 5.52
C ALA A 132 2.51 13.42 4.52
N ARG A 133 2.98 13.46 3.27
CA ARG A 133 2.26 14.07 2.15
C ARG A 133 2.19 13.11 0.98
N GLY A 134 0.99 12.89 0.48
CA GLY A 134 0.70 12.18 -0.75
C GLY A 134 0.55 13.13 -1.93
N SER A 135 1.10 12.78 -3.10
CA SER A 135 0.78 13.40 -4.39
C SER A 135 0.34 12.32 -5.37
N VAL A 136 -0.88 12.45 -5.89
CA VAL A 136 -1.50 11.46 -6.77
C VAL A 136 -1.75 12.06 -8.15
N VAL A 137 -1.16 11.44 -9.18
CA VAL A 137 -1.41 11.78 -10.57
C VAL A 137 -2.36 10.75 -11.16
N MET A 138 -3.51 11.23 -11.64
CA MET A 138 -4.48 10.44 -12.36
C MET A 138 -4.48 10.82 -13.84
N LEU A 139 -4.42 9.82 -14.71
CA LEU A 139 -4.42 9.99 -16.16
C LEU A 139 -5.72 9.45 -16.74
N LYS A 140 -6.24 10.15 -17.75
CA LYS A 140 -7.40 9.69 -18.51
C LYS A 140 -7.00 8.48 -19.36
N LYS A 141 -7.76 7.40 -19.25
CA LYS A 141 -7.61 6.19 -20.07
C LYS A 141 -7.88 6.52 -21.54
N SER A 142 -7.11 5.92 -22.44
CA SER A 142 -7.28 5.98 -23.88
C SER A 142 -6.76 4.69 -24.51
N GLU A 143 -6.94 4.56 -25.83
CA GLU A 143 -6.30 3.50 -26.60
C GLU A 143 -4.78 3.64 -26.54
N SER A 144 -4.11 2.48 -26.60
CA SER A 144 -2.66 2.42 -26.77
C SER A 144 -2.29 2.85 -28.19
N PRO A 145 -1.10 3.44 -28.42
CA PRO A 145 -0.65 3.77 -29.76
C PRO A 145 -0.49 2.48 -30.60
N GLU A 146 -0.56 2.65 -31.92
CA GLU A 146 -0.22 1.57 -32.86
C GLU A 146 1.27 1.20 -32.78
N GLY A 147 1.59 -0.05 -33.11
CA GLY A 147 2.95 -0.60 -33.11
C GLY A 147 3.34 -1.36 -31.84
N GLU A 148 4.57 -1.84 -31.81
CA GLU A 148 5.14 -2.56 -30.67
C GLU A 148 6.02 -1.61 -29.85
N ILE A 149 5.73 -1.51 -28.56
CA ILE A 149 6.59 -0.83 -27.59
C ILE A 149 7.30 -1.91 -26.79
N TRP A 150 8.61 -1.74 -26.60
CA TRP A 150 9.39 -2.67 -25.78
C TRP A 150 8.78 -2.81 -24.39
N ALA A 151 8.66 -4.06 -23.94
CA ALA A 151 8.27 -4.45 -22.60
C ALA A 151 9.23 -5.54 -22.10
N PRO A 152 9.44 -5.65 -20.78
CA PRO A 152 10.15 -6.80 -20.23
C PRO A 152 9.41 -8.11 -20.57
N PRO A 153 10.09 -9.26 -20.48
CA PRO A 153 9.45 -10.57 -20.60
C PRO A 153 8.24 -10.73 -19.68
N ALA A 154 7.30 -11.57 -20.08
CA ALA A 154 6.17 -11.91 -19.23
C ALA A 154 6.65 -12.60 -17.94
N TRP A 155 5.97 -12.28 -16.83
CA TRP A 155 6.22 -12.94 -15.55
C TRP A 155 5.48 -14.28 -15.53
N ASP A 156 6.24 -15.36 -15.50
CA ASP A 156 5.75 -16.75 -15.62
C ASP A 156 5.34 -17.38 -14.29
N ILE A 157 5.47 -16.62 -13.19
CA ILE A 157 5.04 -17.01 -11.86
C ILE A 157 3.52 -16.90 -11.73
N GLN A 158 2.87 -18.02 -11.42
CA GLN A 158 1.41 -18.08 -11.27
C GLN A 158 0.95 -17.47 -9.94
N ALA A 159 -0.17 -16.75 -9.99
CA ALA A 159 -0.84 -16.25 -8.79
C ALA A 159 -1.39 -17.41 -7.95
N PRO A 160 -1.29 -17.34 -6.61
CA PRO A 160 -2.00 -18.27 -5.74
C PRO A 160 -3.50 -18.20 -6.00
N ARG A 161 -4.21 -19.29 -5.75
CA ARG A 161 -5.65 -19.33 -5.95
C ARG A 161 -6.35 -18.35 -4.99
N GLU A 162 -7.42 -17.72 -5.46
CA GLU A 162 -8.21 -16.78 -4.66
C GLU A 162 -8.95 -17.48 -3.51
N ASP A 163 -9.26 -18.77 -3.69
CA ASP A 163 -9.99 -19.63 -2.74
C ASP A 163 -9.09 -20.35 -1.73
N LEU A 164 -7.81 -19.94 -1.61
CA LEU A 164 -6.94 -20.46 -0.56
C LEU A 164 -7.56 -20.18 0.82
N PRO A 165 -7.50 -21.16 1.76
CA PRO A 165 -8.00 -20.95 3.10
C PRO A 165 -7.29 -19.76 3.75
N PRO A 166 -7.96 -19.01 4.63
CA PRO A 166 -7.33 -17.90 5.32
C PRO A 166 -6.11 -18.40 6.10
N PRO A 167 -5.08 -17.55 6.28
CA PRO A 167 -3.95 -17.90 7.13
C PRO A 167 -4.45 -18.23 8.54
N LYS A 168 -3.80 -19.18 9.21
CA LYS A 168 -4.19 -19.55 10.57
C LYS A 168 -3.88 -18.40 11.53
N ALA A 169 -4.76 -18.20 12.52
CA ALA A 169 -4.48 -17.26 13.59
C ALA A 169 -3.24 -17.70 14.37
N VAL A 170 -2.29 -16.78 14.56
CA VAL A 170 -1.00 -17.07 15.21
C VAL A 170 -0.97 -16.34 16.55
N LYS A 171 -0.47 -17.01 17.59
CA LYS A 171 -0.10 -16.35 18.85
C LYS A 171 1.32 -15.82 18.72
N LYS A 172 1.52 -14.52 18.97
CA LYS A 172 2.85 -13.89 18.98
C LYS A 172 3.58 -14.01 20.33
N GLY A 173 2.99 -14.71 21.31
CA GLY A 173 3.54 -14.93 22.63
C GLY A 173 2.51 -15.61 23.56
N PRO A 174 2.95 -16.09 24.75
CA PRO A 174 2.12 -16.86 25.67
C PRO A 174 0.84 -16.12 26.10
N ASP A 175 0.94 -14.80 26.29
CA ASP A 175 -0.17 -13.94 26.77
C ASP A 175 -0.93 -13.22 25.64
N SER A 176 -0.62 -13.53 24.38
CA SER A 176 -1.30 -12.90 23.24
C SER A 176 -2.55 -13.68 22.81
N ALA A 177 -3.63 -12.96 22.52
CA ALA A 177 -4.75 -13.52 21.76
C ALA A 177 -4.25 -13.94 20.37
N ALA A 178 -4.73 -15.09 19.88
CA ALA A 178 -4.47 -15.49 18.51
C ALA A 178 -5.15 -14.50 17.57
N ALA A 179 -4.40 -13.96 16.62
CA ALA A 179 -4.94 -13.05 15.59
C ALA A 179 -4.47 -13.53 14.22
N LEU A 180 -5.27 -13.26 13.19
CA LEU A 180 -4.83 -13.45 11.82
C LEU A 180 -3.59 -12.57 11.56
N PRO A 181 -2.59 -13.05 10.81
CA PRO A 181 -1.53 -12.17 10.35
C PRO A 181 -2.17 -11.04 9.54
N ILE A 182 -1.62 -9.82 9.65
CA ILE A 182 -2.20 -8.61 9.04
C ILE A 182 -1.93 -8.49 7.53
N TRP A 183 -1.21 -9.45 6.96
CA TRP A 183 -1.12 -9.78 5.53
C TRP A 183 -0.71 -11.25 5.39
N GLU A 184 -0.84 -11.80 4.19
CA GLU A 184 -0.34 -13.11 3.80
C GLU A 184 0.77 -12.94 2.76
N THR A 185 1.83 -13.76 2.85
CA THR A 185 2.94 -13.78 1.90
C THR A 185 3.19 -15.21 1.44
N VAL A 186 3.09 -15.45 0.14
CA VAL A 186 3.54 -16.69 -0.52
C VAL A 186 4.84 -16.38 -1.24
N ASN A 187 5.96 -16.80 -0.67
CA ASN A 187 7.26 -16.67 -1.32
C ASN A 187 7.40 -17.75 -2.37
N VAL A 188 7.91 -17.38 -3.55
CA VAL A 188 7.93 -18.28 -4.71
C VAL A 188 9.32 -18.89 -4.86
N GLN A 189 10.32 -18.10 -5.24
CA GLN A 189 11.68 -18.55 -5.55
C GLN A 189 12.69 -17.44 -5.25
N ASP A 190 13.95 -17.82 -5.05
CA ASP A 190 15.09 -16.89 -5.15
C ASP A 190 15.72 -16.90 -6.55
N ASP A 191 16.79 -16.13 -6.71
CA ASP A 191 17.57 -16.00 -7.95
C ASP A 191 18.16 -17.32 -8.49
N THR A 192 18.16 -18.40 -7.69
CA THR A 192 18.59 -19.74 -8.12
C THR A 192 17.43 -20.66 -8.52
N GLY A 193 16.18 -20.19 -8.44
CA GLY A 193 14.99 -20.96 -8.79
C GLY A 193 14.55 -21.98 -7.72
N GLU A 194 15.22 -22.01 -6.56
CA GLU A 194 14.89 -22.90 -5.47
C GLU A 194 13.74 -22.33 -4.62
N PRO A 195 12.74 -23.14 -4.23
CA PRO A 195 11.74 -22.74 -3.25
C PRO A 195 12.38 -22.45 -1.89
N TYR A 196 11.95 -21.37 -1.22
CA TYR A 196 12.48 -21.01 0.10
C TYR A 196 12.17 -22.10 1.15
N GLY A 197 13.20 -22.65 1.79
CA GLY A 197 13.07 -23.64 2.87
C GLY A 197 12.98 -23.03 4.27
N GLU A 198 12.33 -23.73 5.21
CA GLU A 198 12.14 -23.31 6.62
C GLU A 198 13.47 -23.11 7.39
N SER A 199 14.56 -23.73 6.94
CA SER A 199 15.88 -23.71 7.59
C SER A 199 16.74 -22.48 7.29
N ASN A 200 16.32 -21.60 6.36
CA ASN A 200 17.08 -20.41 6.01
C ASN A 200 16.16 -19.18 5.94
N PRO A 201 16.11 -18.35 7.02
CA PRO A 201 15.20 -17.22 7.09
C PRO A 201 15.29 -16.28 5.88
N GLN A 202 14.13 -16.03 5.26
CA GLN A 202 13.92 -15.26 4.02
C GLN A 202 14.59 -13.89 3.95
N HIS A 203 14.84 -13.26 5.10
CA HIS A 203 15.50 -11.95 5.19
C HIS A 203 17.02 -12.02 4.96
N MET A 204 17.64 -13.20 5.09
CA MET A 204 19.10 -13.34 5.10
C MET A 204 19.71 -13.70 3.74
N ARG A 205 18.92 -14.16 2.75
CA ARG A 205 19.42 -14.47 1.40
C ARG A 205 19.39 -13.24 0.49
N LEU A 206 20.53 -12.93 -0.12
CA LEU A 206 20.68 -11.89 -1.14
C LEU A 206 20.19 -12.43 -2.49
N GLY A 207 19.69 -11.55 -3.37
CA GLY A 207 19.25 -11.91 -4.71
C GLY A 207 17.88 -11.32 -5.08
N ILE A 208 17.38 -11.73 -6.25
CA ILE A 208 16.02 -11.40 -6.68
C ILE A 208 15.02 -12.15 -5.79
N ARG A 209 14.04 -11.43 -5.24
CA ARG A 209 12.99 -11.99 -4.38
C ARG A 209 11.65 -11.91 -5.09
N HIS A 210 10.97 -13.05 -5.20
CA HIS A 210 9.60 -13.16 -5.70
C HIS A 210 8.63 -13.52 -4.58
N ALA A 211 7.55 -12.75 -4.45
CA ALA A 211 6.46 -13.10 -3.56
C ALA A 211 5.10 -12.63 -4.07
N TRP A 212 4.06 -13.32 -3.64
CA TRP A 212 2.68 -12.85 -3.71
C TRP A 212 2.23 -12.39 -2.33
N ILE A 213 1.62 -11.21 -2.29
CA ILE A 213 1.20 -10.56 -1.04
C ILE A 213 -0.29 -10.25 -1.13
N ARG A 214 -1.02 -10.54 -0.06
CA ARG A 214 -2.44 -10.20 0.07
C ARG A 214 -2.74 -9.63 1.44
N GLU A 215 -3.45 -8.51 1.47
CA GLU A 215 -3.98 -7.94 2.71
C GLU A 215 -5.13 -8.81 3.25
N THR A 216 -5.10 -9.05 4.56
CA THR A 216 -6.10 -9.84 5.29
C THR A 216 -7.03 -8.97 6.13
N TYR A 217 -6.70 -7.69 6.31
CA TYR A 217 -7.42 -6.70 7.11
C TYR A 217 -7.86 -5.56 6.18
N SER A 218 -9.01 -4.95 6.47
CA SER A 218 -9.46 -3.76 5.75
C SER A 218 -8.60 -2.55 6.13
N LEU A 219 -8.45 -1.59 5.20
CA LEU A 219 -7.82 -0.32 5.57
C LEU A 219 -8.68 0.45 6.59
N ILE A 220 -9.96 0.59 6.27
CA ILE A 220 -10.95 1.29 7.09
C ILE A 220 -12.02 0.27 7.51
N SER A 221 -12.42 0.32 8.78
CA SER A 221 -13.45 -0.56 9.33
C SER A 221 -14.76 -0.46 8.53
N GLY A 222 -15.36 -1.63 8.25
CA GLY A 222 -16.61 -1.74 7.48
C GLY A 222 -16.50 -1.48 5.98
N LEU A 223 -15.31 -1.14 5.46
CA LEU A 223 -15.10 -0.86 4.03
C LEU A 223 -14.18 -1.91 3.40
N LEU A 224 -14.66 -2.56 2.34
CA LEU A 224 -13.81 -3.44 1.53
C LEU A 224 -12.74 -2.60 0.81
N PRO A 225 -11.45 -2.99 0.88
CA PRO A 225 -10.40 -2.23 0.22
C PRO A 225 -10.50 -2.42 -1.30
N SER A 226 -10.47 -1.29 -2.01
CA SER A 226 -10.39 -1.26 -3.46
C SER A 226 -9.04 -1.77 -3.96
N GLN A 227 -8.95 -2.04 -5.26
CA GLN A 227 -7.72 -2.49 -5.89
C GLN A 227 -6.59 -1.45 -5.77
N LEU A 228 -6.93 -0.16 -5.84
CA LEU A 228 -5.94 0.91 -5.67
C LEU A 228 -5.40 0.96 -4.24
N VAL A 229 -6.26 0.80 -3.24
CA VAL A 229 -5.86 0.74 -1.82
C VAL A 229 -4.95 -0.47 -1.57
N ARG A 230 -5.33 -1.67 -2.06
CA ARG A 230 -4.53 -2.89 -1.89
C ARG A 230 -3.11 -2.73 -2.43
N ILE A 231 -2.96 -2.27 -3.66
CA ILE A 231 -1.62 -2.12 -4.25
C ILE A 231 -0.82 -0.97 -3.63
N ALA A 232 -1.48 0.10 -3.16
CA ALA A 232 -0.82 1.16 -2.42
C ALA A 232 -0.25 0.66 -1.08
N GLN A 233 -0.96 -0.22 -0.37
CA GLN A 233 -0.43 -0.89 0.83
C GLN A 233 0.75 -1.80 0.47
N VAL A 234 0.63 -2.64 -0.57
CA VAL A 234 1.73 -3.53 -0.99
C VAL A 234 2.95 -2.76 -1.49
N ALA A 235 2.79 -1.55 -2.04
CA ALA A 235 3.90 -0.75 -2.54
C ALA A 235 4.99 -0.47 -1.48
N ASP A 236 4.63 -0.33 -0.21
CA ASP A 236 5.59 -0.13 0.89
C ASP A 236 6.53 -1.33 1.09
N PHE A 237 6.15 -2.54 0.63
CA PHE A 237 7.02 -3.72 0.70
C PHE A 237 8.29 -3.58 -0.13
N ALA A 238 8.35 -2.62 -1.06
CA ALA A 238 9.59 -2.25 -1.72
C ALA A 238 10.71 -2.00 -0.69
N ASN A 239 10.43 -1.36 0.46
CA ASN A 239 11.43 -1.16 1.50
C ASN A 239 11.97 -2.50 2.07
N PRO A 240 11.20 -3.33 2.81
CA PRO A 240 11.72 -4.57 3.35
C PRO A 240 12.26 -5.54 2.29
N PHE A 241 11.75 -5.52 1.06
CA PHE A 241 12.21 -6.44 0.02
C PHE A 241 13.56 -6.02 -0.58
N THR A 242 13.80 -4.72 -0.76
CA THR A 242 15.02 -4.22 -1.41
C THR A 242 16.09 -3.79 -0.41
N ASN A 243 15.71 -3.34 0.79
CA ASN A 243 16.62 -2.79 1.80
C ASN A 243 16.95 -3.77 2.96
N SER A 244 16.45 -5.02 2.92
CA SER A 244 16.88 -6.05 3.87
C SER A 244 18.10 -6.82 3.36
N GLY A 245 19.16 -6.87 4.16
CA GLY A 245 20.37 -7.65 3.92
C GLY A 245 20.55 -8.80 4.92
N SER A 246 21.76 -9.36 5.00
CA SER A 246 22.08 -10.51 5.87
C SER A 246 21.77 -10.25 7.36
N GLU A 247 21.86 -9.00 7.80
CA GLU A 247 21.59 -8.57 9.19
C GLU A 247 20.16 -8.02 9.39
N GLY A 248 19.26 -8.26 8.43
CA GLY A 248 17.87 -7.78 8.49
C GLY A 248 17.65 -6.44 7.79
N LEU A 249 16.63 -5.71 8.25
CA LEU A 249 16.19 -4.47 7.60
C LEU A 249 17.08 -3.29 7.98
N ASN A 250 17.95 -2.88 7.04
CA ASN A 250 19.01 -1.91 7.31
C ASN A 250 18.64 -0.46 7.01
N TYR A 251 17.59 -0.21 6.25
CA TYR A 251 17.18 1.14 5.86
C TYR A 251 15.72 1.44 6.23
N ILE A 252 15.48 2.68 6.64
CA ILE A 252 14.14 3.25 6.84
C ILE A 252 13.81 4.08 5.60
N ASN A 253 12.68 3.81 4.95
CA ASN A 253 12.29 4.58 3.77
C ASN A 253 11.81 5.98 4.13
N ALA A 254 12.20 6.97 3.32
CA ALA A 254 11.75 8.35 3.42
C ALA A 254 10.56 8.65 2.50
N ASP A 255 10.27 7.77 1.54
CA ASP A 255 9.11 7.85 0.66
C ASP A 255 8.58 6.48 0.24
N ILE A 256 7.43 6.50 -0.44
CA ILE A 256 6.91 5.39 -1.24
C ILE A 256 6.41 5.98 -2.55
N THR A 257 7.04 5.62 -3.67
CA THR A 257 6.63 6.07 -5.00
C THR A 257 6.16 4.89 -5.87
N LEU A 258 4.84 4.79 -6.02
CA LEU A 258 4.13 3.81 -6.83
C LEU A 258 3.80 4.39 -8.21
N TYR A 259 4.21 3.71 -9.27
CA TYR A 259 3.78 3.95 -10.64
C TYR A 259 2.91 2.80 -11.14
N LEU A 260 1.79 3.11 -11.77
CA LEU A 260 0.85 2.15 -12.33
C LEU A 260 0.54 2.50 -13.78
N HIS A 261 0.64 1.53 -14.68
CA HIS A 261 0.07 1.65 -16.02
C HIS A 261 -1.32 1.01 -16.09
N ARG A 262 -1.67 0.17 -15.11
CA ARG A 262 -2.98 -0.47 -14.96
C ARG A 262 -3.31 -0.70 -13.49
N ILE A 263 -4.60 -0.59 -13.13
CA ILE A 263 -5.10 -1.02 -11.81
C ILE A 263 -5.12 -2.56 -11.74
N PRO A 264 -4.60 -3.18 -10.67
CA PRO A 264 -4.52 -4.63 -10.59
C PRO A 264 -5.88 -5.29 -10.40
N VAL A 265 -5.97 -6.58 -10.71
CA VAL A 265 -7.14 -7.44 -10.47
C VAL A 265 -6.81 -8.58 -9.49
N GLY A 266 -7.81 -9.08 -8.78
CA GLY A 266 -7.62 -10.14 -7.79
C GLY A 266 -7.09 -9.62 -6.44
N SER A 267 -6.98 -10.51 -5.47
CA SER A 267 -6.57 -10.14 -4.10
C SER A 267 -5.06 -10.21 -3.88
N TRP A 268 -4.36 -10.96 -4.74
CA TRP A 268 -2.91 -11.15 -4.69
C TRP A 268 -2.17 -10.13 -5.54
N ILE A 269 -1.19 -9.45 -4.94
CA ILE A 269 -0.24 -8.57 -5.63
C ILE A 269 1.12 -9.27 -5.65
N GLY A 270 1.61 -9.52 -6.86
CA GLY A 270 2.91 -10.12 -7.09
C GLY A 270 4.01 -9.07 -7.00
N THR A 271 5.16 -9.49 -6.53
CA THR A 271 6.31 -8.62 -6.26
C THR A 271 7.59 -9.27 -6.75
N GLU A 272 8.47 -8.46 -7.33
CA GLU A 272 9.81 -8.86 -7.76
C GLU A 272 10.78 -7.71 -7.53
N THR A 273 11.82 -7.93 -6.73
CA THR A 273 12.89 -6.92 -6.58
C THR A 273 13.63 -6.75 -7.90
N SER A 274 13.81 -5.49 -8.33
CA SER A 274 14.42 -5.17 -9.63
C SER A 274 15.67 -4.31 -9.53
N TYR A 275 15.83 -3.56 -8.43
CA TYR A 275 17.00 -2.72 -8.20
C TYR A 275 17.22 -2.45 -6.71
N HIS A 276 18.48 -2.41 -6.30
CA HIS A 276 18.94 -1.79 -5.06
C HIS A 276 20.31 -1.16 -5.30
N GLY A 277 20.49 0.07 -4.84
CA GLY A 277 21.77 0.76 -4.80
C GLY A 277 21.89 1.57 -3.53
N SER A 278 23.08 1.68 -2.98
CA SER A 278 23.33 2.52 -1.81
C SER A 278 24.72 3.13 -1.83
N ASP A 279 24.85 4.36 -1.34
CA ASP A 279 26.12 5.02 -1.06
C ASP A 279 25.96 5.95 0.15
N GLN A 280 27.00 6.06 0.98
CA GLN A 280 27.02 6.89 2.19
C GLN A 280 25.76 6.76 3.08
N GLY A 281 25.21 5.55 3.21
CA GLY A 281 24.02 5.29 4.03
C GLY A 281 22.69 5.77 3.43
N VAL A 282 22.68 6.19 2.16
CA VAL A 282 21.44 6.49 1.41
C VAL A 282 21.20 5.36 0.41
N SER A 283 20.00 4.79 0.41
CA SER A 283 19.61 3.73 -0.53
C SER A 283 18.49 4.15 -1.48
N VAL A 284 18.45 3.49 -2.63
CA VAL A 284 17.29 3.45 -3.53
C VAL A 284 16.98 2.00 -3.83
N GLY A 285 15.72 1.63 -3.68
CA GLY A 285 15.23 0.28 -3.94
C GLY A 285 13.98 0.30 -4.80
N THR A 286 13.92 -0.58 -5.80
CA THR A 286 12.76 -0.69 -6.71
C THR A 286 12.27 -2.14 -6.83
N MET A 287 10.96 -2.27 -6.85
CA MET A 287 10.24 -3.53 -7.00
C MET A 287 9.21 -3.41 -8.12
N SER A 288 9.14 -4.43 -8.99
CA SER A 288 8.05 -4.60 -9.95
C SER A 288 6.81 -5.15 -9.26
N LEU A 289 5.64 -4.70 -9.69
CA LEU A 289 4.35 -5.12 -9.16
C LEU A 289 3.54 -5.83 -10.24
N TYR A 290 2.88 -6.91 -9.87
CA TYR A 290 2.14 -7.79 -10.76
C TYR A 290 0.77 -8.13 -10.19
N ASP A 291 -0.13 -8.54 -11.06
CA ASP A 291 -1.29 -9.33 -10.71
C ASP A 291 -1.34 -10.60 -11.57
N ARG A 292 -2.43 -11.37 -11.49
CA ARG A 292 -2.59 -12.61 -12.28
C ARG A 292 -2.56 -12.40 -13.81
N CYS A 293 -2.68 -11.17 -14.29
CA CYS A 293 -2.65 -10.80 -15.70
C CYS A 293 -1.28 -10.22 -16.12
N GLY A 294 -0.28 -10.25 -15.24
CA GLY A 294 1.07 -9.78 -15.51
C GLY A 294 1.38 -8.46 -14.80
N ARG A 295 2.40 -7.74 -15.29
CA ARG A 295 2.89 -6.53 -14.64
C ARG A 295 1.84 -5.43 -14.64
N VAL A 296 1.78 -4.67 -13.56
CA VAL A 296 0.87 -3.51 -13.40
C VAL A 296 1.62 -2.21 -13.13
N GLY A 297 2.86 -2.30 -12.63
CA GLY A 297 3.61 -1.13 -12.22
C GLY A 297 4.94 -1.42 -11.52
N THR A 298 5.40 -0.42 -10.77
CA THR A 298 6.59 -0.47 -9.90
C THR A 298 6.36 0.33 -8.63
N SER A 299 7.00 -0.09 -7.54
CA SER A 299 7.20 0.73 -6.35
C SER A 299 8.69 1.01 -6.17
N THR A 300 9.05 2.27 -5.93
CA THR A 300 10.42 2.70 -5.61
C THR A 300 10.42 3.44 -4.28
N VAL A 301 11.47 3.23 -3.50
CA VAL A 301 11.70 3.91 -2.22
C VAL A 301 13.13 4.43 -2.17
N CYS A 302 13.32 5.61 -1.56
CA CYS A 302 14.61 6.02 -1.03
C CYS A 302 14.67 5.73 0.47
N GLY A 303 15.85 5.38 0.98
CA GLY A 303 16.04 4.98 2.37
C GLY A 303 17.27 5.59 3.01
N LEU A 304 17.22 5.67 4.34
CA LEU A 304 18.34 6.08 5.19
C LEU A 304 18.78 4.90 6.06
N ALA A 305 20.08 4.63 6.08
CA ALA A 305 20.67 3.56 6.86
C ALA A 305 20.41 3.76 8.35
N GLN A 306 20.08 2.67 9.02
CA GLN A 306 19.99 2.63 10.48
C GLN A 306 21.40 2.51 11.06
N ILE A 307 21.85 3.59 11.70
CA ILE A 307 23.05 3.53 12.53
C ILE A 307 22.63 2.85 13.83
N HIS A 308 23.05 1.60 13.99
CA HIS A 308 22.94 0.93 15.28
C HIS A 308 24.00 1.55 16.20
N PRO A 309 23.61 2.18 17.32
CA PRO A 309 24.57 2.75 18.27
C PRO A 309 25.42 1.69 18.96
#